data_AF-A0A395JB46-F1
#
_entry.id   AF-A0A395JB46-F1
#
_cell.length_a   1.000
_cell.length_b   1.000
_cell.length_c   1.000
_cell.angle_alpha   90.00
_cell.angle_beta   90.00
_cell.angle_gamma   90.00
#
_symmetry.space_group_name_H-M   'P 1'
#
loop_
_entity.id
_entity.type
_entity.pdbx_description
1 polymer ?
#
loop_
_entity_poly.entity_id
_entity_poly.type
_entity_poly.pdbx_seq_one_letter_code
_entity_poly.pdbx_strand_id
1 'polypeptide(L)'
;MKIKALSRASIQAPGSEAKQPATLVYPALHPFERAREYTRALNATKMERMFAAPFIAQLGKGHVDGVYTMAKDPNALEDEVWQTSAHENIVKGMSWTRDQKLLTCASDRSIKLFDPYNTPTGSAPVATWLGTNAFTSLSHHRSKNAFAASSGVISIYDLERQNAPPMF
;
A
#
# COMPACT_ATOMS: atom_id res chain seq x y z
N MET A 1 -56.22 54.00 6.69
CA MET A 1 -54.89 53.67 6.15
C MET A 1 -54.39 52.39 6.82
N LYS A 2 -53.90 51.40 6.05
CA LYS A 2 -53.33 50.15 6.62
C LYS A 2 -51.81 50.28 6.65
N ILE A 3 -51.23 50.22 7.85
CA ILE A 3 -49.77 50.25 8.06
C ILE A 3 -49.34 48.85 8.52
N LYS A 4 -48.31 48.29 7.88
CA LYS A 4 -47.69 47.02 8.28
C LYS A 4 -46.18 47.19 8.35
N ALA A 5 -45.60 46.83 9.49
CA ALA A 5 -44.16 46.92 9.76
C ALA A 5 -43.57 45.54 10.04
N LEU A 6 -42.24 45.43 10.01
CA LEU A 6 -41.51 44.23 10.38
C LEU A 6 -41.63 43.98 11.90
N SER A 7 -42.20 42.83 12.28
CA SER A 7 -42.17 42.32 13.65
C SER A 7 -41.25 41.11 13.73
N ARG A 8 -40.31 41.09 14.68
CA ARG A 8 -39.44 39.93 14.95
C ARG A 8 -39.85 39.29 16.28
N ALA A 9 -40.28 38.04 16.24
CA ALA A 9 -40.49 37.21 17.43
C ALA A 9 -39.25 36.32 17.68
N SER A 10 -39.13 35.77 18.88
CA SER A 10 -38.05 34.81 19.20
C SER A 10 -38.17 33.58 18.30
N ILE A 11 -37.16 33.34 17.45
CA ILE A 11 -37.08 32.18 16.55
C ILE A 11 -36.74 30.91 17.35
N GLN A 12 -36.13 31.07 18.53
CA GLN A 12 -35.76 30.00 19.43
C GLN A 12 -36.99 29.34 20.06
N ALA A 13 -37.10 28.01 19.95
CA ALA A 13 -38.14 27.26 20.64
C ALA A 13 -37.92 27.35 22.17
N PRO A 14 -38.98 27.57 22.98
CA PRO A 14 -38.85 27.61 24.43
C PRO A 14 -38.23 26.31 24.96
N GLY A 15 -37.18 26.40 25.79
CA GLY A 15 -36.48 25.24 26.36
C GLY A 15 -35.32 24.69 25.50
N SER A 16 -34.98 25.33 24.38
CA SER A 16 -33.83 24.93 23.56
C SER A 16 -32.61 25.83 23.78
N GLU A 17 -31.45 25.21 24.06
CA GLU A 17 -30.14 25.87 24.26
C GLU A 17 -29.42 26.21 22.94
N ALA A 18 -29.76 25.51 21.86
CA ALA A 18 -29.05 25.60 20.58
C ALA A 18 -29.50 26.81 19.75
N LYS A 19 -28.67 27.85 19.62
CA LYS A 19 -28.98 29.03 18.80
C LYS A 19 -29.30 28.63 17.35
N GLN A 20 -30.48 29.00 16.86
CA GLN A 20 -30.81 28.84 15.44
C GLN A 20 -30.29 30.03 14.61
N PRO A 21 -29.33 29.83 13.68
CA PRO A 21 -28.91 30.89 12.80
C PRO A 21 -29.92 31.10 11.68
N ALA A 22 -30.49 32.31 11.58
CA ALA A 22 -31.28 32.71 10.42
C ALA A 22 -30.33 32.98 9.24
N THR A 23 -30.36 32.11 8.23
CA THR A 23 -29.55 32.24 7.02
C THR A 23 -30.42 32.74 5.85
N LEU A 24 -29.95 33.76 5.15
CA LEU A 24 -30.60 34.31 3.95
C LEU A 24 -29.61 34.25 2.78
N VAL A 25 -29.99 33.63 1.66
CA VAL A 25 -29.08 33.35 0.53
C VAL A 25 -29.28 34.38 -0.60
N TYR A 26 -29.25 35.67 -0.26
CA TYR A 26 -29.28 36.73 -1.27
C TYR A 26 -27.86 37.20 -1.59
N PRO A 27 -27.41 37.22 -2.87
CA PRO A 27 -26.04 37.63 -3.24
C PRO A 27 -25.66 39.04 -2.75
N ALA A 28 -26.63 39.95 -2.68
CA ALA A 28 -26.44 41.31 -2.15
C ALA A 28 -26.09 41.34 -0.65
N LEU A 29 -26.52 40.34 0.13
CA LEU A 29 -26.17 40.20 1.55
C LEU A 29 -24.81 39.53 1.78
N HIS A 30 -24.25 38.85 0.76
CA HIS A 30 -22.98 38.14 0.81
C HIS A 30 -21.99 38.62 -0.27
N PRO A 31 -21.57 39.90 -0.25
CA PRO A 31 -20.61 40.39 -1.23
C PRO A 31 -19.24 39.69 -1.14
N PHE A 32 -18.45 39.79 -2.21
CA PHE A 32 -17.09 39.26 -2.36
C PHE A 32 -16.97 37.72 -2.34
N GLU A 33 -17.87 37.00 -3.00
CA GLU A 33 -17.83 35.53 -3.10
C GLU A 33 -16.45 35.01 -3.56
N ARG A 34 -15.93 35.53 -4.69
CA ARG A 34 -14.65 35.07 -5.27
C ARG A 34 -13.45 35.35 -4.37
N ALA A 35 -13.39 36.52 -3.74
CA ALA A 35 -12.27 36.87 -2.85
C ALA A 35 -12.30 36.04 -1.55
N ARG A 36 -13.50 35.75 -1.03
CA ARG A 36 -13.70 34.89 0.13
C ARG A 36 -13.30 33.44 -0.17
N GLU A 37 -13.65 32.94 -1.34
CA GLU A 37 -13.24 31.61 -1.79
C GLU A 37 -11.74 31.54 -2.06
N TYR A 38 -11.15 32.56 -2.67
CA TYR A 38 -9.69 32.64 -2.87
C TYR A 38 -8.92 32.55 -1.55
N THR A 39 -9.32 33.33 -0.54
CA THR A 39 -8.67 33.30 0.78
C THR A 39 -8.87 31.97 1.51
N ARG A 40 -10.06 31.36 1.38
CA ARG A 40 -10.32 30.00 1.89
C ARG A 40 -9.43 28.97 1.21
N ALA A 41 -9.30 29.02 -0.11
CA ALA A 41 -8.44 28.13 -0.87
C ALA A 41 -6.96 28.33 -0.50
N LEU A 42 -6.50 29.57 -0.37
CA LEU A 42 -5.15 29.89 0.06
C LEU A 42 -4.87 29.41 1.49
N ASN A 43 -5.83 29.55 2.39
CA ASN A 43 -5.71 29.02 3.74
C ASN A 43 -5.71 27.49 3.74
N ALA A 44 -6.56 26.85 2.94
CA ALA A 44 -6.59 25.39 2.81
C ALA A 44 -5.25 24.83 2.32
N THR A 45 -4.66 25.41 1.28
CA THR A 45 -3.34 24.99 0.78
C THR A 45 -2.22 25.26 1.78
N LYS A 46 -2.29 26.37 2.55
CA LYS A 46 -1.36 26.61 3.66
C LYS A 46 -1.51 25.56 4.77
N MET A 47 -2.73 25.20 5.15
CA MET A 47 -2.97 24.15 6.16
C MET A 47 -2.50 22.79 5.65
N GLU A 48 -2.75 22.45 4.38
CA GLU A 48 -2.25 21.20 3.76
C GLU A 48 -0.73 21.09 3.88
N ARG A 49 0.00 22.18 3.59
CA ARG A 49 1.47 22.22 3.73
C ARG A 49 1.92 22.19 5.18
N MET A 50 1.20 22.84 6.09
CA MET A 50 1.49 22.84 7.52
C MET A 50 1.32 21.45 8.14
N PHE A 51 0.32 20.69 7.68
CA PHE A 51 0.01 19.34 8.17
C PHE A 51 0.64 18.22 7.32
N ALA A 52 1.49 18.55 6.36
CA ALA A 52 2.19 17.56 5.54
C ALA A 52 3.30 16.86 6.36
N ALA A 53 2.90 15.84 7.11
CA ALA A 53 3.78 14.91 7.82
C ALA A 53 3.67 13.51 7.19
N PRO A 54 4.31 13.26 6.03
CA PRO A 54 4.11 12.03 5.24
C PRO A 54 4.77 10.79 5.84
N PHE A 55 5.77 10.95 6.70
CA PHE A 55 6.46 9.83 7.34
C PHE A 55 5.61 9.29 8.50
N ILE A 56 5.15 8.05 8.37
CA ILE A 56 4.34 7.38 9.39
C ILE A 56 5.25 6.62 10.37
N ALA A 57 6.01 5.66 9.86
CA ALA A 57 6.86 4.78 10.66
C ALA A 57 7.92 4.05 9.82
N GLN A 58 8.83 3.37 10.51
CA GLN A 58 9.74 2.37 9.95
C GLN A 58 9.26 0.97 10.38
N LEU A 59 9.42 -0.03 9.51
CA LEU A 59 9.11 -1.43 9.81
C LEU A 59 10.23 -2.06 10.66
N GLY A 60 9.94 -2.28 11.95
CA GLY A 60 10.83 -2.98 12.88
C GLY A 60 12.23 -2.35 13.00
N LYS A 61 13.25 -3.20 13.18
CA LYS A 61 14.67 -2.77 13.29
C LYS A 61 15.35 -2.52 11.93
N GLY A 62 14.65 -2.76 10.82
CA GLY A 62 15.23 -2.73 9.48
C GLY A 62 16.09 -3.96 9.14
N HIS A 63 16.73 -3.91 7.97
CA HIS A 63 17.71 -4.92 7.52
C HIS A 63 19.11 -4.55 7.99
N VAL A 64 20.01 -5.53 8.12
CA VAL A 64 21.41 -5.29 8.55
C VAL A 64 22.19 -4.54 7.46
N ASP A 65 21.90 -4.84 6.21
CA ASP A 65 22.37 -4.13 5.02
C ASP A 65 21.20 -3.35 4.35
N GLY A 66 21.40 -2.80 3.15
CA GLY A 66 20.35 -2.18 2.35
C GLY A 66 19.23 -3.15 1.94
N VAL A 67 18.01 -2.64 1.83
CA VAL A 67 16.88 -3.37 1.23
C VAL A 67 16.95 -3.23 -0.29
N TYR A 68 17.34 -4.30 -0.98
CA TYR A 68 17.50 -4.31 -2.44
C TYR A 68 16.23 -4.70 -3.21
N THR A 69 15.30 -5.40 -2.56
CA THR A 69 14.06 -5.89 -3.19
C THR A 69 12.96 -5.95 -2.14
N MET A 70 11.72 -5.73 -2.60
CA MET A 70 10.52 -5.82 -1.78
C MET A 70 9.37 -6.38 -2.62
N ALA A 71 8.49 -7.16 -1.99
CA ALA A 71 7.29 -7.68 -2.63
C ALA A 71 6.12 -7.61 -1.65
N LYS A 72 4.96 -7.18 -2.14
CA LYS A 72 3.71 -7.15 -1.36
C LYS A 72 2.92 -8.42 -1.58
N ASP A 73 2.36 -8.98 -0.52
CA ASP A 73 1.34 -10.01 -0.65
C ASP A 73 0.07 -9.36 -1.24
N PRO A 74 -0.47 -9.86 -2.37
CA PRO A 74 -1.70 -9.33 -2.93
C PRO A 74 -2.97 -9.69 -2.14
N ASN A 75 -2.92 -10.66 -1.22
CA ASN A 75 -4.08 -11.22 -0.53
C ASN A 75 -4.11 -10.89 0.97
N ALA A 76 -2.98 -10.58 1.61
CA ALA A 76 -2.90 -10.25 3.03
C ALA A 76 -2.22 -8.89 3.28
N LEU A 77 -2.66 -8.22 4.35
CA LEU A 77 -2.07 -6.98 4.89
C LEU A 77 -1.91 -7.11 6.42
N GLU A 78 -1.64 -8.32 6.89
CA GLU A 78 -1.43 -8.55 8.32
C GLU A 78 0.00 -8.22 8.71
N ASP A 79 0.15 -7.69 9.93
CA ASP A 79 1.40 -7.18 10.46
C ASP A 79 2.15 -8.33 11.15
N GLU A 80 2.78 -9.18 10.34
CA GLU A 80 3.57 -10.32 10.82
C GLU A 80 5.06 -10.14 10.51
N VAL A 81 5.90 -10.43 11.51
CA VAL A 81 7.35 -10.35 11.38
C VAL A 81 7.92 -11.75 11.24
N TRP A 82 8.30 -12.12 10.01
CA TRP A 82 9.01 -13.36 9.70
C TRP A 82 10.37 -13.06 9.07
N GLN A 83 11.39 -13.84 9.44
CA GLN A 83 12.77 -13.66 8.96
C GLN A 83 13.41 -15.02 8.66
N THR A 84 14.24 -15.08 7.61
CA THR A 84 15.07 -16.27 7.34
C THR A 84 16.34 -15.88 6.59
N SER A 85 17.35 -16.75 6.63
CA SER A 85 18.51 -16.67 5.74
C SER A 85 18.15 -17.31 4.40
N ALA A 86 17.66 -16.50 3.46
CA ALA A 86 17.16 -17.00 2.18
C ALA A 86 18.30 -17.48 1.26
N HIS A 87 19.35 -16.68 1.08
CA HIS A 87 20.41 -16.94 0.10
C HIS A 87 21.78 -16.53 0.68
N GLU A 88 22.85 -17.13 0.16
CA GLU A 88 24.23 -16.77 0.54
C GLU A 88 24.65 -15.42 -0.06
N ASN A 89 24.12 -15.11 -1.24
CA ASN A 89 24.35 -13.85 -1.94
C ASN A 89 23.07 -12.98 -1.89
N ILE A 90 23.19 -11.74 -2.36
CA ILE A 90 22.08 -10.77 -2.36
C ILE A 90 20.84 -11.33 -3.06
N VAL A 91 19.69 -11.15 -2.41
CA VAL A 91 18.38 -11.44 -3.01
C VAL A 91 18.10 -10.34 -4.03
N LYS A 92 17.93 -10.74 -5.29
CA LYS A 92 17.72 -9.81 -6.41
C LYS A 92 16.25 -9.64 -6.78
N GLY A 93 15.45 -10.67 -6.53
CA GLY A 93 14.03 -10.67 -6.86
C GLY A 93 13.22 -11.41 -5.81
N MET A 94 12.05 -10.88 -5.53
CA MET A 94 11.06 -11.49 -4.64
C MET A 94 9.69 -11.39 -5.27
N SER A 95 8.84 -12.40 -5.10
CA SER A 95 7.47 -12.40 -5.61
C SER A 95 6.57 -13.25 -4.72
N TRP A 96 5.36 -12.78 -4.48
CA TRP A 96 4.35 -13.56 -3.75
C TRP A 96 3.54 -14.43 -4.70
N THR A 97 3.34 -15.67 -4.30
CA THR A 97 2.37 -16.56 -4.94
C THR A 97 0.97 -16.28 -4.40
N ARG A 98 -0.06 -16.84 -5.06
CA ARG A 98 -1.45 -16.65 -4.63
C ARG A 98 -1.83 -17.48 -3.40
N ASP A 99 -1.09 -18.52 -3.11
CA ASP A 99 -1.20 -19.36 -1.91
C ASP A 99 -0.39 -18.81 -0.73
N GLN A 100 -0.07 -17.51 -0.74
CA GLN A 100 0.62 -16.82 0.36
C GLN A 100 2.02 -17.39 0.67
N LYS A 101 2.70 -17.88 -0.36
CA LYS A 101 4.10 -18.28 -0.26
C LYS A 101 4.99 -17.26 -0.94
N LEU A 102 6.23 -17.19 -0.46
CA LEU A 102 7.21 -16.21 -0.90
C LEU A 102 8.25 -16.88 -1.79
N LEU A 103 8.35 -16.44 -3.04
CA LEU A 103 9.43 -16.79 -3.96
C LEU A 103 10.56 -15.77 -3.85
N THR A 104 11.79 -16.26 -3.74
CA THR A 104 13.00 -15.44 -3.74
C THR A 104 14.01 -15.97 -4.76
N CYS A 105 14.74 -15.09 -5.44
CA CYS A 105 15.86 -15.46 -6.29
C CYS A 105 17.11 -14.66 -5.96
N ALA A 106 18.28 -15.28 -6.14
CA ALA A 106 19.56 -14.63 -5.91
C ALA A 106 20.59 -14.93 -7.00
N SER A 107 21.76 -14.31 -6.83
CA SER A 107 22.92 -14.53 -7.70
C SER A 107 23.58 -15.90 -7.47
N ASP A 108 23.19 -16.63 -6.44
CA ASP A 108 23.65 -17.99 -6.14
C ASP A 108 23.07 -19.05 -7.10
N ARG A 109 22.30 -18.61 -8.11
CA ARG A 109 21.64 -19.44 -9.13
C ARG A 109 20.52 -20.31 -8.54
N SER A 110 19.97 -19.92 -7.40
CA SER A 110 18.83 -20.60 -6.80
C SER A 110 17.60 -19.70 -6.74
N ILE A 111 16.45 -20.33 -6.88
CA ILE A 111 15.13 -19.79 -6.57
C ILE A 111 14.60 -20.61 -5.42
N LYS A 112 14.11 -19.98 -4.35
CA LYS A 112 13.59 -20.65 -3.18
C LYS A 112 12.16 -20.21 -2.90
N LEU A 113 11.33 -21.14 -2.46
CA LEU A 113 9.95 -20.92 -2.01
C LEU A 113 9.89 -21.06 -0.49
N PHE A 114 9.32 -20.08 0.20
CA PHE A 114 9.11 -20.09 1.64
C PHE A 114 7.62 -19.95 1.96
N ASP A 115 7.20 -20.50 3.09
CA ASP A 115 5.84 -20.35 3.63
C ASP A 115 5.93 -19.59 4.97
N PRO A 116 5.91 -18.25 4.94
CA PRO A 116 6.15 -17.44 6.12
C PRO A 116 5.01 -17.51 7.15
N TYR A 117 3.78 -17.81 6.72
CA TYR A 117 2.59 -17.85 7.58
C TYR A 117 2.49 -19.14 8.38
N ASN A 118 2.92 -20.27 7.81
CA ASN A 118 2.79 -21.58 8.45
C ASN A 118 4.09 -22.11 9.06
N THR A 119 5.23 -21.45 8.83
CA THR A 119 6.54 -21.92 9.32
C THR A 119 7.21 -20.93 10.27
N PRO A 120 7.91 -21.41 11.30
CA PRO A 120 8.64 -20.51 12.21
C PRO A 120 9.78 -19.79 11.49
N THR A 121 10.20 -18.66 12.05
CA THR A 121 11.37 -17.88 11.63
C THR A 121 12.62 -18.77 11.52
N GLY A 122 13.36 -18.64 10.42
CA GLY A 122 14.56 -19.45 10.15
C GLY A 122 14.29 -20.85 9.59
N SER A 123 13.06 -21.13 9.16
CA SER A 123 12.71 -22.39 8.49
C SER A 123 13.44 -22.56 7.13
N ALA A 124 13.65 -23.82 6.76
CA ALA A 124 14.16 -24.20 5.45
C ALA A 124 13.12 -23.91 4.34
N PRO A 125 13.56 -23.68 3.09
CA PRO A 125 12.64 -23.45 1.99
C PRO A 125 11.78 -24.70 1.71
N VAL A 126 10.52 -24.47 1.33
CA VAL A 126 9.55 -25.49 0.90
C VAL A 126 9.99 -26.15 -0.40
N ALA A 127 10.50 -25.36 -1.34
CA ALA A 127 11.01 -25.82 -2.62
C ALA A 127 12.22 -24.99 -3.05
N THR A 128 13.11 -25.58 -3.82
CA THR A 128 14.28 -24.90 -4.39
C THR A 128 14.46 -25.32 -5.85
N TRP A 129 14.59 -24.34 -6.75
CA TRP A 129 14.95 -24.55 -8.15
C TRP A 129 16.36 -24.04 -8.38
N LEU A 130 17.18 -24.86 -9.04
CA LEU A 130 18.54 -24.51 -9.40
C LEU A 130 18.60 -24.16 -10.89
N GLY A 131 19.16 -22.99 -11.19
CA GLY A 131 19.42 -22.52 -12.54
C GLY A 131 20.88 -22.73 -12.94
N THR A 132 21.14 -22.68 -14.24
CA THR A 132 22.51 -22.65 -14.79
C THR A 132 23.18 -21.30 -14.55
N ASN A 133 22.40 -20.22 -14.68
CA ASN A 133 22.84 -18.84 -14.55
C ASN A 133 22.26 -18.16 -13.31
N ALA A 134 22.88 -17.05 -12.90
CA ALA A 134 22.38 -16.23 -11.81
C ALA A 134 21.03 -15.61 -12.17
N PHE A 135 20.10 -15.59 -11.22
CA PHE A 135 18.79 -14.98 -11.42
C PHE A 135 18.83 -13.49 -11.08
N THR A 136 17.99 -12.72 -11.76
CA THR A 136 17.93 -11.26 -11.66
C THR A 136 16.57 -10.76 -11.18
N SER A 137 15.48 -11.44 -11.53
CA SER A 137 14.13 -11.04 -11.13
C SER A 137 13.14 -12.21 -11.24
N LEU A 138 12.00 -12.07 -10.56
CA LEU A 138 10.90 -13.03 -10.54
C LEU A 138 9.57 -12.33 -10.76
N SER A 139 8.64 -13.00 -11.44
CA SER A 139 7.26 -12.56 -11.55
C SER A 139 6.31 -13.75 -11.50
N HIS A 140 5.41 -13.78 -10.51
CA HIS A 140 4.37 -14.80 -10.42
C HIS A 140 3.17 -14.46 -11.32
N HIS A 141 2.63 -15.46 -12.01
CA HIS A 141 1.45 -15.29 -12.85
C HIS A 141 0.21 -14.98 -12.01
N ARG A 142 -0.71 -14.15 -12.52
CA ARG A 142 -1.83 -13.63 -11.70
C ARG A 142 -2.80 -14.73 -11.23
N SER A 143 -3.03 -15.76 -12.04
CA SER A 143 -4.11 -16.74 -11.85
C SER A 143 -3.70 -18.22 -12.00
N LYS A 144 -2.52 -18.50 -12.51
CA LYS A 144 -1.99 -19.87 -12.71
C LYS A 144 -0.83 -20.03 -11.76
N ASN A 145 -0.57 -21.26 -11.34
CA ASN A 145 0.53 -21.63 -10.45
C ASN A 145 1.87 -21.67 -11.21
N ALA A 146 2.19 -20.61 -11.94
CA ALA A 146 3.40 -20.49 -12.73
C ALA A 146 4.09 -19.17 -12.44
N PHE A 147 5.41 -19.14 -12.56
CA PHE A 147 6.20 -17.93 -12.42
C PHE A 147 7.28 -17.86 -13.49
N ALA A 148 7.60 -16.65 -13.92
CA ALA A 148 8.72 -16.38 -14.81
C ALA A 148 9.93 -15.96 -13.97
N ALA A 149 11.09 -16.51 -14.30
CA ALA A 149 12.36 -16.12 -13.72
C ALA A 149 13.30 -15.58 -14.79
N SER A 150 13.87 -14.40 -14.54
CA SER A 150 14.83 -13.76 -15.41
C SER A 150 16.25 -14.17 -15.02
N SER A 151 17.01 -14.73 -15.96
CA SER A 151 18.43 -15.05 -15.81
C SER A 151 19.20 -14.58 -17.06
N GLY A 152 20.12 -15.40 -17.60
CA GLY A 152 20.61 -15.20 -18.98
C GLY A 152 19.54 -15.46 -20.05
N VAL A 153 18.51 -16.23 -19.71
CA VAL A 153 17.27 -16.43 -20.48
C VAL A 153 16.09 -16.29 -19.52
N ILE A 154 14.93 -15.90 -20.05
CA ILE A 154 13.68 -15.91 -19.28
C ILE A 154 13.08 -17.31 -19.36
N SER A 155 12.90 -17.93 -18.20
CA SER A 155 12.38 -19.30 -18.08
C SER A 155 11.06 -19.28 -17.31
N ILE A 156 10.08 -20.07 -17.75
CA ILE A 156 8.79 -20.21 -17.07
C ILE A 156 8.78 -21.51 -16.27
N TYR A 157 8.48 -21.40 -14.98
CA TYR A 157 8.40 -22.51 -14.06
C TYR A 157 6.95 -22.70 -13.61
N ASP A 158 6.60 -23.96 -13.34
CA ASP A 158 5.34 -24.36 -12.73
C ASP A 158 5.60 -24.78 -11.28
N LEU A 159 4.83 -24.24 -10.34
CA LEU A 159 5.00 -24.51 -8.91
C LEU A 159 4.68 -25.96 -8.55
N GLU A 160 3.80 -26.61 -9.33
CA GLU A 160 3.42 -28.01 -9.10
C GLU A 160 4.49 -28.99 -9.61
N ARG A 161 5.37 -28.54 -10.52
CA ARG A 161 6.37 -29.39 -11.18
C ARG A 161 7.78 -28.95 -10.81
N GLN A 162 8.15 -29.17 -9.56
CA GLN A 162 9.41 -28.69 -8.98
C GLN A 162 10.68 -29.24 -9.68
N ASN A 163 10.62 -30.47 -10.19
CA ASN A 163 11.74 -31.15 -10.85
C ASN A 163 11.66 -31.12 -12.39
N ALA A 164 10.63 -30.48 -12.97
CA ALA A 164 10.50 -30.42 -14.42
C ALA A 164 11.41 -29.32 -15.00
N PRO A 165 11.95 -29.52 -16.22
CA PRO A 165 12.61 -28.44 -16.93
C PRO A 165 11.64 -27.27 -17.12
N PRO A 166 12.14 -26.02 -17.13
CA PRO A 166 11.30 -24.86 -17.38
C PRO A 166 10.63 -24.98 -18.76
N MET A 167 9.41 -24.46 -18.85
CA MET A 167 8.71 -24.30 -20.12
C MET A 167 9.32 -23.13 -20.90
N PHE A 168 9.48 -23.32 -22.21
CA PHE A 168 9.95 -22.31 -23.16
C PHE A 168 8.78 -21.50 -23.73
#